data_AF-A0A3Q4MM51-F1
#
_entry.id   AF-A0A3Q4MM51-F1
#
_cell.length_a   1.000
_cell.length_b   1.000
_cell.length_c   1.000
_cell.angle_alpha   90.00
_cell.angle_beta   90.00
_cell.angle_gamma   90.00
#
_symmetry.space_group_name_H-M   'P 1'
#
loop_
_entity.id
_entity.type
_entity.pdbx_description
1 polymer ?
#
loop_
_entity_poly.entity_id
_entity_poly.type
_entity_poly.pdbx_seq_one_letter_code
_entity_poly.pdbx_strand_id
1 'polypeptide(L)'
;LMALLWPGLLILQMFCFINGYPNGAPSGACEDMLPRHSGVLPQPSPAPYTILTNARVFQPGEPITVTIVGPKYRGVLLEARIGEGVNAVGMWQRPPPDAKFLQCAHNPQGAVTHSNTNLKGNSTVYSWIPPNCAGPVYFMATVAQQRTVFWVNIRSMDLTRGRYSLVTNQNKCKETNVCDTRSLSVFCFSGKTGGLDLAVGASSGMAEGKPLLPLVICFLILNILA
;
A
#
# COMPACT_ATOMS: atom_id res chain seq x y z
N LEU A 1 -53.15 -15.88 1.11
CA LEU A 1 -52.49 -14.60 1.48
C LEU A 1 -51.55 -14.71 2.68
N MET A 2 -51.86 -15.49 3.73
CA MET A 2 -51.04 -15.59 4.96
C MET A 2 -49.67 -16.27 4.78
N ALA A 3 -49.50 -17.12 3.76
CA ALA A 3 -48.24 -17.87 3.52
C ALA A 3 -47.08 -17.03 2.93
N LEU A 4 -47.37 -15.83 2.41
CA LEU A 4 -46.34 -14.92 1.86
C LEU A 4 -45.84 -13.89 2.88
N LEU A 5 -46.51 -13.77 4.04
CA LEU A 5 -46.13 -12.84 5.10
C LEU A 5 -44.92 -13.35 5.90
N TRP A 6 -44.78 -14.67 6.02
CA TRP A 6 -43.71 -15.30 6.80
C TRP A 6 -42.32 -15.22 6.14
N PRO A 7 -42.16 -15.49 4.83
CA PRO A 7 -40.89 -15.26 4.14
C PRO A 7 -40.51 -13.78 4.11
N GLY A 8 -41.49 -12.89 3.94
CA GLY A 8 -41.27 -11.44 3.94
C GLY A 8 -40.75 -10.91 5.29
N LEU A 9 -41.29 -11.41 6.41
CA LEU A 9 -40.82 -11.05 7.75
C LEU A 9 -39.40 -11.58 8.04
N LEU A 10 -39.06 -12.77 7.54
CA LEU A 10 -37.74 -13.38 7.66
C LEU A 10 -36.67 -12.65 6.83
N ILE A 11 -37.01 -12.22 5.62
CA ILE A 11 -36.15 -11.36 4.80
C ILE A 11 -35.97 -9.99 5.46
N LEU A 12 -37.04 -9.40 6.00
CA LEU A 12 -36.97 -8.10 6.71
C LEU A 12 -36.11 -8.19 8.00
N GLN A 13 -36.11 -9.33 8.70
CA GLN A 13 -35.26 -9.57 9.87
C GLN A 13 -33.77 -9.74 9.50
N MET A 14 -33.46 -10.27 8.31
CA MET A 14 -32.09 -10.39 7.81
C MET A 14 -31.46 -9.04 7.44
N PHE A 15 -32.25 -8.00 7.17
CA PHE A 15 -31.74 -6.64 6.87
C PHE A 15 -31.24 -5.87 8.11
N CYS A 16 -31.53 -6.33 9.33
CA CYS A 16 -31.28 -5.54 10.55
C CYS A 16 -29.91 -5.74 11.23
N PHE A 17 -29.04 -6.64 10.77
CA PHE A 17 -27.82 -7.00 11.50
C PHE A 17 -26.53 -7.04 10.67
N ILE A 18 -26.33 -6.05 9.78
CA ILE A 18 -24.99 -5.79 9.23
C ILE A 18 -24.21 -4.96 10.25
N ASN A 19 -23.75 -5.61 11.32
CA ASN A 19 -22.73 -5.02 12.20
C ASN A 19 -21.39 -5.09 11.47
N GLY A 20 -20.93 -3.95 10.94
CA GLY A 20 -19.59 -3.86 10.35
C GLY A 20 -18.53 -4.17 11.41
N TYR A 21 -17.79 -5.26 11.23
CA TYR A 21 -16.62 -5.56 12.05
C TYR A 21 -15.62 -4.40 11.99
N PRO A 22 -14.82 -4.17 13.05
CA PRO A 22 -13.80 -3.12 13.09
C PRO A 22 -12.60 -3.49 12.19
N ASN A 23 -12.85 -3.72 10.91
CA ASN A 23 -11.95 -4.33 9.95
C ASN A 23 -11.41 -3.31 8.95
N GLY A 24 -11.06 -2.11 9.41
CA GLY A 24 -10.50 -1.07 8.56
C GLY A 24 -11.50 -0.30 7.73
N ALA A 25 -11.01 0.72 7.03
CA ALA A 25 -11.78 1.51 6.09
C ALA A 25 -12.10 0.71 4.81
N PRO A 26 -13.27 0.96 4.18
CA PRO A 26 -13.58 0.40 2.87
C PRO A 26 -12.86 1.18 1.75
N SER A 27 -12.68 0.57 0.57
CA SER A 27 -12.02 1.22 -0.57
C SER A 27 -12.68 2.51 -1.03
N GLY A 28 -13.99 2.65 -0.81
CA GLY A 28 -14.70 3.91 -1.10
C GLY A 28 -14.30 5.09 -0.22
N ALA A 29 -13.50 4.89 0.84
CA ALA A 29 -13.01 5.95 1.72
C ALA A 29 -11.68 6.58 1.26
N CYS A 30 -11.02 6.05 0.23
CA CYS A 30 -9.71 6.56 -0.18
C CYS A 30 -9.77 8.00 -0.69
N GLU A 31 -10.81 8.36 -1.44
CA GLU A 31 -10.88 9.70 -2.08
C GLU A 31 -11.10 10.81 -1.06
N ASP A 32 -12.12 10.66 -0.20
CA ASP A 32 -12.53 11.67 0.78
C ASP A 32 -11.90 11.50 2.16
N MET A 33 -11.19 10.39 2.38
CA MET A 33 -10.56 10.03 3.66
C MET A 33 -11.56 9.93 4.82
N LEU A 34 -12.86 9.75 4.55
CA LEU A 34 -13.91 9.76 5.57
C LEU A 34 -14.26 8.35 6.05
N PRO A 35 -14.32 8.10 7.38
CA PRO A 35 -14.86 6.86 7.91
C PRO A 35 -16.30 6.63 7.46
N ARG A 36 -16.66 5.37 7.16
CA ARG A 36 -18.03 4.98 6.79
C ARG A 36 -18.82 4.54 8.02
N HIS A 37 -19.11 5.51 8.88
CA HIS A 37 -20.00 5.36 10.03
C HIS A 37 -21.10 6.42 9.95
N SER A 38 -22.36 6.02 10.12
CA SER A 38 -23.50 6.92 10.01
C SER A 38 -23.53 7.95 11.14
N GLY A 39 -23.82 9.21 10.80
CA GLY A 39 -24.11 10.27 11.78
C GLY A 39 -22.91 10.79 12.56
N VAL A 40 -21.68 10.44 12.18
CA VAL A 40 -20.45 10.92 12.85
C VAL A 40 -19.67 11.83 11.92
N LEU A 41 -19.35 13.03 12.41
CA LEU A 41 -18.54 14.01 11.70
C LEU A 41 -17.11 14.10 12.27
N PRO A 42 -16.14 14.57 11.48
CA PRO A 42 -14.80 14.85 11.98
C PRO A 42 -14.83 15.84 13.14
N GLN A 43 -13.86 15.74 14.04
CA GLN A 43 -13.71 16.72 15.12
C GLN A 43 -13.40 18.11 14.53
N PRO A 44 -14.07 19.17 15.02
CA PRO A 44 -13.85 20.53 14.53
C PRO A 44 -12.55 21.15 15.07
N SER A 45 -11.99 20.59 16.13
CA SER A 45 -10.71 21.02 16.70
C SER A 45 -9.54 20.59 15.83
N PRO A 46 -8.41 21.32 15.88
CA PRO A 46 -7.17 20.87 15.23
C PRO A 46 -6.78 19.46 15.68
N ALA A 47 -6.25 18.66 14.74
CA ALA A 47 -5.81 17.31 15.03
C ALA A 47 -4.59 17.31 15.97
N PRO A 48 -4.58 16.50 17.05
CA PRO A 48 -3.42 16.38 17.94
C PRO A 48 -2.35 15.41 17.38
N TYR A 49 -2.26 15.30 16.06
CA TYR A 49 -1.44 14.31 15.37
C TYR A 49 -0.54 14.97 14.34
N THR A 50 0.67 14.45 14.17
CA THR A 50 1.61 14.89 13.14
C THR A 50 2.21 13.68 12.43
N ILE A 51 2.32 13.76 11.11
CA ILE A 51 2.97 12.72 10.30
C ILE A 51 4.43 13.10 10.10
N LEU A 52 5.34 12.25 10.57
CA LEU A 52 6.78 12.41 10.41
C LEU A 52 7.35 11.36 9.48
N THR A 53 8.34 11.76 8.68
CA THR A 53 9.09 10.89 7.81
C THR A 53 10.58 10.90 8.17
N ASN A 54 11.29 9.81 7.86
CA ASN A 54 12.74 9.74 8.08
C ASN A 54 13.55 10.59 7.09
N ALA A 55 12.94 11.07 6.00
CA ALA A 55 13.60 11.89 5.00
C ALA A 55 12.64 12.93 4.40
N ARG A 56 13.20 14.05 3.91
CA ARG A 56 12.52 15.10 3.13
C ARG A 56 12.71 14.96 1.62
N VAL A 57 13.59 14.06 1.22
CA VAL A 57 13.93 13.76 -0.16
C VAL A 57 13.73 12.26 -0.36
N PHE A 58 13.03 11.87 -1.41
CA PHE A 58 12.82 10.46 -1.73
C PHE A 58 13.55 10.09 -3.03
N GLN A 59 14.01 8.84 -3.11
CA GLN A 59 14.41 8.22 -4.37
C GLN A 59 13.40 7.13 -4.73
N PRO A 60 12.99 6.99 -6.01
CA PRO A 60 12.12 5.89 -6.42
C PRO A 60 12.67 4.54 -5.99
N GLY A 61 11.83 3.70 -5.37
CA GLY A 61 12.23 2.38 -4.89
C GLY A 61 12.93 2.35 -3.52
N GLU A 62 13.42 3.48 -3.00
CA GLU A 62 14.04 3.53 -1.67
C GLU A 62 12.97 3.73 -0.58
N PRO A 63 12.86 2.85 0.43
CA PRO A 63 11.81 2.96 1.44
C PRO A 63 11.88 4.23 2.28
N ILE A 64 10.72 4.88 2.44
CA ILE A 64 10.50 5.94 3.42
C ILE A 64 9.75 5.36 4.60
N THR A 65 10.26 5.66 5.79
CA THR A 65 9.60 5.35 7.05
C THR A 65 8.68 6.52 7.43
N VAL A 66 7.44 6.19 7.76
CA VAL A 66 6.38 7.13 8.15
C VAL A 66 5.88 6.77 9.54
N THR A 67 5.71 7.77 10.40
CA THR A 67 5.20 7.63 11.77
C THR A 67 4.13 8.69 12.05
N ILE A 68 3.12 8.31 12.82
CA ILE A 68 2.07 9.22 13.28
C ILE A 68 2.33 9.48 14.77
N VAL A 69 2.71 10.70 15.10
CA VAL A 69 3.02 11.12 16.46
C VAL A 69 1.83 11.83 17.06
N GLY A 70 1.45 11.47 18.29
CA GLY A 70 0.35 12.07 19.03
C GLY A 70 -0.18 11.16 20.14
N PRO A 71 -1.41 11.41 20.64
CA PRO A 71 -2.11 10.50 21.55
C PRO A 71 -2.28 9.11 20.93
N LYS A 72 -2.51 8.06 21.75
CA LYS A 72 -2.82 6.73 21.20
C LYS A 72 -4.12 6.76 20.38
N TYR A 73 -4.17 5.97 19.30
CA TYR A 73 -5.30 5.91 18.38
C TYR A 73 -5.68 4.47 18.04
N ARG A 74 -6.90 4.24 17.53
CA ARG A 74 -7.42 2.90 17.20
C ARG A 74 -7.53 2.69 15.70
N GLY A 75 -8.03 3.70 14.98
CA GLY A 75 -8.21 3.67 13.54
C GLY A 75 -7.19 4.57 12.83
N VAL A 76 -6.77 4.12 11.66
CA VAL A 76 -5.97 4.88 10.71
C VAL A 76 -6.46 4.56 9.31
N LEU A 77 -6.42 5.56 8.42
CA LEU A 77 -6.38 5.44 6.97
C LEU A 77 -5.24 6.35 6.51
N LEU A 78 -4.20 5.80 5.88
CA LEU A 78 -2.97 6.49 5.53
C LEU A 78 -2.60 6.19 4.08
N GLU A 79 -2.38 7.23 3.29
CA GLU A 79 -1.92 7.12 1.90
C GLU A 79 -0.97 8.26 1.52
N ALA A 80 -0.28 8.10 0.40
CA ALA A 80 0.57 9.14 -0.18
C ALA A 80 -0.09 9.70 -1.44
N ARG A 81 0.03 11.01 -1.69
CA ARG A 81 -0.55 11.73 -2.82
C ARG A 81 0.51 12.64 -3.46
N ILE A 82 0.30 13.03 -4.71
CA ILE A 82 1.16 13.96 -5.46
C ILE A 82 0.41 15.27 -5.69
N GLY A 83 1.04 16.41 -5.39
CA GLY A 83 0.47 17.74 -5.62
C GLY A 83 -0.88 17.93 -4.92
N GLU A 84 -1.93 18.19 -5.69
CA GLU A 84 -3.31 18.30 -5.18
C GLU A 84 -4.20 17.14 -5.65
N GLY A 85 -3.58 16.03 -6.12
CA GLY A 85 -4.30 14.86 -6.59
C GLY A 85 -4.99 14.09 -5.46
N VAL A 86 -6.09 13.40 -5.79
CA VAL A 86 -6.85 12.58 -4.84
C VAL A 86 -6.48 11.09 -4.85
N ASN A 87 -5.66 10.69 -5.82
CA ASN A 87 -5.29 9.28 -6.01
C ASN A 87 -4.07 8.91 -5.16
N ALA A 88 -4.17 7.77 -4.49
CA ALA A 88 -3.07 7.16 -3.77
C ALA A 88 -1.91 6.79 -4.72
N VAL A 89 -0.67 7.04 -4.30
CA VAL A 89 0.55 6.76 -5.04
C VAL A 89 1.57 5.96 -4.24
N GLY A 90 2.48 5.29 -4.95
CA GLY A 90 3.51 4.44 -4.35
C GLY A 90 2.94 3.14 -3.78
N MET A 91 3.73 2.44 -2.97
CA MET A 91 3.33 1.14 -2.42
C MET A 91 3.68 1.05 -0.95
N TRP A 92 2.69 0.79 -0.11
CA TRP A 92 2.95 0.45 1.29
C TRP A 92 3.51 -0.96 1.40
N GLN A 93 4.40 -1.16 2.37
CA GLN A 93 5.04 -2.44 2.63
C GLN A 93 4.83 -2.88 4.07
N ARG A 94 4.70 -4.20 4.25
CA ARG A 94 4.69 -4.90 5.55
C ARG A 94 3.95 -4.11 6.63
N PRO A 95 2.61 -4.03 6.56
CA PRO A 95 1.82 -3.28 7.54
C PRO A 95 2.21 -3.73 8.95
N PRO A 96 2.36 -2.78 9.90
CA PRO A 96 2.66 -3.15 11.27
C PRO A 96 1.50 -3.99 11.86
N PRO A 97 1.71 -4.63 13.02
CA PRO A 97 0.61 -5.26 13.76
C PRO A 97 -0.60 -4.33 13.87
N ASP A 98 -1.79 -4.91 13.85
CA ASP A 98 -3.07 -4.19 13.92
C ASP A 98 -3.36 -3.25 12.74
N ALA A 99 -2.59 -3.33 11.66
CA ALA A 99 -2.82 -2.67 10.38
C ALA A 99 -2.84 -3.67 9.21
N LYS A 100 -3.38 -3.24 8.08
CA LYS A 100 -3.42 -4.00 6.82
C LYS A 100 -3.45 -3.06 5.63
N PHE A 101 -3.20 -3.60 4.43
CA PHE A 101 -3.36 -2.86 3.20
C PHE A 101 -4.84 -2.52 2.92
N LEU A 102 -5.03 -1.42 2.20
CA LEU A 102 -6.29 -1.04 1.59
C LEU A 102 -6.05 -0.75 0.11
N GLN A 103 -6.88 -1.35 -0.74
CA GLN A 103 -6.86 -1.09 -2.17
C GLN A 103 -7.48 0.29 -2.46
N CYS A 104 -6.66 1.19 -2.98
CA CYS A 104 -7.03 2.55 -3.37
C CYS A 104 -6.50 2.82 -4.79
N ALA A 105 -7.25 3.53 -5.63
CA ALA A 105 -6.84 3.85 -7.01
C ALA A 105 -6.33 2.63 -7.81
N HIS A 106 -7.04 1.49 -7.72
CA HIS A 106 -6.66 0.20 -8.33
C HIS A 106 -5.32 -0.39 -7.87
N ASN A 107 -4.70 0.17 -6.84
CA ASN A 107 -3.45 -0.31 -6.24
C ASN A 107 -3.74 -1.08 -4.95
N PRO A 108 -3.50 -2.41 -4.89
CA PRO A 108 -3.74 -3.23 -3.70
C PRO A 108 -2.97 -2.78 -2.45
N GLN A 109 -1.88 -2.03 -2.63
CA GLN A 109 -1.03 -1.49 -1.57
C GLN A 109 -1.02 0.04 -1.60
N GLY A 110 -2.10 0.67 -2.09
CA GLY A 110 -2.21 2.12 -2.23
C GLY A 110 -2.34 2.85 -0.89
N ALA A 111 -2.99 2.22 0.09
CA ALA A 111 -3.15 2.76 1.44
C ALA A 111 -2.94 1.71 2.54
N VAL A 112 -2.83 2.17 3.77
CA VAL A 112 -2.86 1.36 4.99
C VAL A 112 -4.06 1.75 5.84
N THR A 113 -4.78 0.75 6.35
CA THR A 113 -5.84 0.94 7.35
C THR A 113 -5.59 0.07 8.58
N HIS A 114 -6.24 0.38 9.69
CA HIS A 114 -6.32 -0.54 10.84
C HIS A 114 -6.97 -1.88 10.45
N SER A 115 -6.53 -2.99 11.05
CA SER A 115 -7.15 -4.32 10.91
C SER A 115 -7.99 -4.72 12.13
N ASN A 116 -7.80 -4.02 13.25
CA ASN A 116 -8.59 -4.14 14.47
C ASN A 116 -8.52 -2.82 15.27
N THR A 117 -9.21 -2.75 16.41
CA THR A 117 -9.26 -1.55 17.28
C THR A 117 -8.18 -1.50 18.35
N ASN A 118 -7.16 -2.35 18.31
CA ASN A 118 -6.04 -2.28 19.24
C ASN A 118 -5.32 -0.92 19.13
N LEU A 119 -4.78 -0.48 20.26
CA LEU A 119 -4.15 0.82 20.39
C LEU A 119 -2.83 0.86 19.60
N LYS A 120 -2.72 1.87 18.76
CA LYS A 120 -1.52 2.28 18.03
C LYS A 120 -0.98 3.56 18.65
N GLY A 121 0.27 3.89 18.38
CA GLY A 121 0.89 5.10 18.90
C GLY A 121 2.24 5.36 18.25
N ASN A 122 3.09 6.11 18.95
CA ASN A 122 4.35 6.60 18.38
C ASN A 122 5.35 5.49 18.00
N SER A 123 5.19 4.27 18.50
CA SER A 123 6.00 3.10 18.11
C SER A 123 5.49 2.40 16.85
N THR A 124 4.32 2.77 16.32
CA THR A 124 3.77 2.21 15.10
C THR A 124 4.45 2.83 13.88
N VAL A 125 5.18 2.01 13.14
CA VAL A 125 5.99 2.42 11.99
C VAL A 125 5.39 1.87 10.70
N TYR A 126 5.24 2.74 9.70
CA TYR A 126 4.75 2.38 8.37
C TYR A 126 5.87 2.55 7.35
N SER A 127 5.99 1.60 6.41
CA SER A 127 7.01 1.62 5.35
C SER A 127 6.34 1.86 4.00
N TRP A 128 6.83 2.84 3.23
CA TRP A 128 6.29 3.22 1.93
C TRP A 128 7.39 3.27 0.87
N ILE A 129 7.11 2.74 -0.32
CA ILE A 129 7.99 2.78 -1.49
C ILE A 129 7.53 3.88 -2.42
N PRO A 130 8.39 4.89 -2.67
CA PRO A 130 8.10 5.95 -3.61
C PRO A 130 8.01 5.44 -5.05
N PRO A 131 6.99 5.88 -5.83
CA PRO A 131 6.91 5.57 -7.24
C PRO A 131 7.90 6.44 -8.03
N ASN A 132 8.13 6.07 -9.30
CA ASN A 132 8.90 6.90 -10.22
C ASN A 132 8.06 8.12 -10.67
N CYS A 133 8.00 9.17 -9.85
CA CYS A 133 7.26 10.40 -10.12
C CYS A 133 8.11 11.66 -9.92
N ALA A 134 7.84 12.73 -10.68
CA ALA A 134 8.61 13.97 -10.60
C ALA A 134 8.06 14.99 -9.58
N GLY A 135 6.76 14.93 -9.30
CA GLY A 135 6.09 15.87 -8.41
C GLY A 135 6.39 15.64 -6.93
N PRO A 136 6.19 16.65 -6.08
CA PRO A 136 6.28 16.50 -4.63
C PRO A 136 5.22 15.53 -4.13
N VAL A 137 5.60 14.70 -3.16
CA VAL A 137 4.73 13.72 -2.52
C VAL A 137 4.47 14.14 -1.09
N TYR A 138 3.25 13.98 -0.61
CA TYR A 138 2.91 14.13 0.81
C TYR A 138 2.09 12.93 1.27
N PHE A 139 2.10 12.71 2.57
CA PHE A 139 1.26 11.72 3.23
C PHE A 139 0.03 12.39 3.80
N MET A 140 -1.13 11.76 3.63
CA MET A 140 -2.38 12.20 4.21
C MET A 140 -2.98 11.08 5.04
N ALA A 141 -3.50 11.44 6.22
CA ALA A 141 -4.12 10.50 7.12
C ALA A 141 -5.46 10.97 7.67
N THR A 142 -6.29 9.97 7.94
CA THR A 142 -7.40 10.06 8.90
C THR A 142 -7.05 9.22 10.10
N VAL A 143 -7.13 9.82 11.29
CA VAL A 143 -6.80 9.16 12.55
C VAL A 143 -8.03 9.17 13.46
N ALA A 144 -8.45 7.98 13.88
CA ALA A 144 -9.57 7.79 14.78
C ALA A 144 -9.05 7.39 16.17
N GLN A 145 -9.24 8.28 17.14
CA GLN A 145 -8.95 7.97 18.55
C GLN A 145 -9.98 6.95 19.08
N GLN A 146 -11.25 7.12 18.70
CA GLN A 146 -12.36 6.22 18.99
C GLN A 146 -13.35 6.22 17.82
N ARG A 147 -14.38 5.37 17.86
CA ARG A 147 -15.37 5.23 16.77
C ARG A 147 -16.00 6.56 16.34
N THR A 148 -16.27 7.43 17.30
CA THR A 148 -16.95 8.72 17.08
C THR A 148 -16.02 9.94 17.16
N VAL A 149 -14.73 9.73 17.43
CA VAL A 149 -13.74 10.80 17.65
C VAL A 149 -12.58 10.59 16.70
N PHE A 150 -12.56 11.36 15.61
CA PHE A 150 -11.58 11.24 14.55
C PHE A 150 -11.29 12.59 13.88
N TRP A 151 -10.12 12.67 13.25
CA TRP A 151 -9.67 13.82 12.47
C TRP A 151 -9.28 13.35 11.07
N VAL A 152 -9.57 14.18 10.08
CA VAL A 152 -9.26 13.95 8.66
C VAL A 152 -8.23 14.98 8.18
N ASN A 153 -7.70 14.79 6.97
CA ASN A 153 -6.78 15.74 6.31
C ASN A 153 -5.53 16.08 7.14
N ILE A 154 -5.04 15.11 7.93
CA ILE A 154 -3.75 15.26 8.62
C ILE A 154 -2.67 15.09 7.55
N ARG A 155 -1.99 16.17 7.19
CA ARG A 155 -1.00 16.20 6.10
C ARG A 155 0.43 16.27 6.64
N SER A 156 1.35 15.51 6.05
CA SER A 156 2.79 15.63 6.30
C SER A 156 3.39 16.84 5.58
N MET A 157 4.65 17.15 5.87
CA MET A 157 5.46 17.96 4.96
C MET A 157 5.60 17.27 3.59
N ASP A 158 5.84 18.06 2.55
CA ASP A 158 6.13 17.55 1.21
C ASP A 158 7.54 16.95 1.15
N LEU A 159 7.65 15.80 0.50
CA LEU A 159 8.89 15.16 0.11
C LEU A 159 9.19 15.50 -1.34
N THR A 160 10.42 15.92 -1.60
CA THR A 160 10.89 16.26 -2.94
C THR A 160 11.65 15.08 -3.56
N ARG A 161 11.59 14.94 -4.89
CA ARG A 161 12.35 13.90 -5.58
C ARG A 161 13.84 14.23 -5.52
N GLY A 162 14.66 13.24 -5.13
CA GLY A 162 16.10 13.34 -5.22
C GLY A 162 16.54 13.51 -6.68
N ARG A 163 17.52 14.37 -6.90
CA ARG A 163 18.22 14.38 -8.18
C ARG A 163 19.08 13.12 -8.24
N TYR A 164 18.99 12.35 -9.31
CA TYR A 164 20.05 11.42 -9.61
C TYR A 164 21.30 12.26 -9.83
N SER A 165 22.28 12.16 -8.93
CA SER A 165 23.64 12.50 -9.30
C SER A 165 24.00 11.51 -10.40
N LEU A 166 23.98 11.96 -11.66
CA LEU A 166 24.79 11.32 -12.66
C LEU A 166 26.19 11.39 -12.06
N VAL A 167 26.69 10.27 -11.54
CA VAL A 167 28.13 10.11 -11.36
C VAL A 167 28.67 10.07 -12.77
N THR A 168 28.81 11.24 -13.37
CA THR A 168 29.66 11.39 -14.53
C THR A 168 31.04 11.11 -13.97
N ASN A 169 31.53 9.89 -14.19
CA ASN A 169 32.95 9.54 -14.06
C ASN A 169 33.71 10.37 -15.11
N GLN A 170 33.78 11.69 -14.93
CA GLN A 170 34.48 12.58 -15.85
C GLN A 170 35.83 13.03 -15.32
N ASN A 171 36.20 12.73 -14.08
CA ASN A 171 37.48 13.16 -13.52
C ASN A 171 38.22 12.03 -12.78
N LYS A 172 38.66 10.99 -13.50
CA LYS A 172 39.86 10.23 -13.11
C LYS A 172 40.67 9.72 -14.31
N CYS A 173 40.87 10.56 -15.31
CA CYS A 173 42.13 10.56 -16.04
C CYS A 173 42.78 11.90 -15.73
N LYS A 174 43.52 11.93 -14.61
CA LYS A 174 44.49 12.99 -14.37
C LYS A 174 45.49 12.88 -15.51
N GLU A 175 45.69 13.98 -16.23
CA GLU A 175 46.73 14.14 -17.24
C GLU A 175 48.07 13.68 -16.67
N THR A 176 48.55 12.52 -17.13
CA THR A 176 49.97 12.20 -17.09
C THR A 176 50.30 11.47 -18.38
N ASN A 177 50.84 12.21 -19.34
CA ASN A 177 51.57 11.65 -20.46
C ASN A 177 52.86 11.03 -19.92
N VAL A 178 52.80 9.78 -19.49
CA VAL A 178 53.99 8.96 -19.21
C VAL A 178 53.77 7.61 -19.88
N CYS A 179 54.34 7.46 -21.08
CA CYS A 179 54.60 6.16 -21.66
C CYS A 179 55.81 5.56 -20.95
N ASP A 180 55.57 4.60 -20.03
CA ASP A 180 56.63 3.74 -19.56
C ASP A 180 56.74 2.53 -20.49
N THR A 181 57.69 2.60 -21.41
CA THR A 181 58.14 1.47 -22.21
C THR A 181 59.09 0.61 -21.39
N ARG A 182 58.62 -0.50 -20.82
CA ARG A 182 59.43 -1.71 -20.59
C ARG A 182 58.60 -2.95 -20.25
N SER A 183 58.63 -3.88 -21.21
CA SER A 183 58.70 -5.33 -21.01
C SER A 183 57.42 -6.15 -20.82
N LEU A 184 56.97 -6.67 -21.98
CA LEU A 184 56.61 -8.06 -22.30
C LEU A 184 55.28 -8.68 -21.78
N SER A 185 54.48 -9.02 -22.80
CA SER A 185 53.57 -10.17 -22.95
C SER A 185 52.24 -10.19 -22.20
N VAL A 186 51.19 -9.71 -22.88
CA VAL A 186 49.90 -10.42 -22.89
C VAL A 186 49.35 -10.43 -24.32
N PHE A 187 49.15 -11.64 -24.84
CA PHE A 187 48.61 -11.92 -26.16
C PHE A 187 47.14 -11.47 -26.26
N CYS A 188 46.82 -10.70 -27.29
CA CYS A 188 45.44 -10.56 -27.76
C CYS A 188 45.04 -11.81 -28.55
N PHE A 189 43.98 -12.48 -28.11
CA PHE A 189 43.24 -13.40 -28.99
C PHE A 189 41.86 -12.81 -29.30
N SER A 190 41.68 -12.51 -30.58
CA SER A 190 40.40 -12.36 -31.24
C SER A 190 39.84 -13.75 -31.53
N GLY A 191 38.55 -13.99 -31.27
CA GLY A 191 37.91 -15.27 -31.53
C GLY A 191 36.40 -15.13 -31.67
N LYS A 192 35.90 -15.42 -32.88
CA LYS A 192 34.50 -15.33 -33.32
C LYS A 192 33.97 -16.75 -33.63
N THR A 193 32.64 -16.90 -33.56
CA THR A 193 31.73 -17.86 -34.25
C THR A 193 31.52 -19.31 -33.78
N GLY A 194 30.22 -19.70 -33.82
CA GLY A 194 29.65 -21.06 -33.98
C GLY A 194 29.18 -21.72 -32.67
N GLY A 195 27.98 -22.28 -32.49
CA GLY A 195 26.84 -22.64 -33.34
C GLY A 195 26.31 -24.05 -32.94
N LEU A 196 24.99 -24.19 -32.67
CA LEU A 196 24.12 -25.41 -32.70
C LEU A 196 24.46 -26.55 -31.68
N ASP A 197 23.60 -27.37 -31.07
CA ASP A 197 22.20 -27.78 -31.28
C ASP A 197 21.58 -28.47 -30.02
N LEU A 198 20.23 -28.42 -29.92
CA LEU A 198 19.22 -29.40 -29.43
C LEU A 198 19.44 -30.34 -28.21
N ALA A 199 18.50 -30.34 -27.24
CA ALA A 199 17.42 -31.35 -27.10
C ALA A 199 16.68 -31.36 -25.72
N VAL A 200 15.34 -31.39 -25.82
CA VAL A 200 14.28 -32.12 -25.05
C VAL A 200 14.41 -32.39 -23.54
N GLY A 201 13.36 -32.00 -22.80
CA GLY A 201 12.99 -32.59 -21.51
C GLY A 201 11.61 -32.10 -21.01
N ALA A 202 10.57 -32.93 -21.19
CA ALA A 202 9.24 -32.74 -20.62
C ALA A 202 9.20 -33.23 -19.16
N SER A 203 8.45 -32.57 -18.28
CA SER A 203 7.81 -33.21 -17.13
C SER A 203 6.72 -32.34 -16.50
N SER A 204 5.58 -32.99 -16.29
CA SER A 204 4.34 -32.58 -15.65
C SER A 204 4.42 -32.47 -14.13
N GLY A 205 3.60 -31.61 -13.52
CA GLY A 205 3.33 -31.63 -12.08
C GLY A 205 2.14 -30.77 -11.69
N MET A 206 1.02 -31.42 -11.36
CA MET A 206 -0.28 -30.87 -10.98
C MET A 206 -0.24 -29.90 -9.79
N ALA A 207 -1.05 -28.84 -9.85
CA ALA A 207 -1.43 -28.02 -8.70
C ALA A 207 -2.83 -28.44 -8.19
N GLU A 208 -2.87 -28.94 -6.96
CA GLU A 208 -4.04 -29.46 -6.26
C GLU A 208 -4.78 -28.35 -5.47
N GLY A 209 -6.11 -28.37 -5.54
CA GLY A 209 -7.04 -28.13 -4.43
C GLY A 209 -7.08 -26.75 -3.73
N LYS A 210 -7.98 -25.85 -4.16
CA LYS A 210 -8.53 -24.75 -3.34
C LYS A 210 -9.96 -25.12 -2.88
N PRO A 211 -10.33 -24.97 -1.59
CA PRO A 211 -11.64 -25.37 -1.10
C PRO A 211 -12.73 -24.33 -1.48
N LEU A 212 -13.72 -24.80 -2.24
CA LEU A 212 -14.90 -24.10 -2.77
C LEU A 212 -16.07 -23.98 -1.74
N LEU A 213 -15.75 -23.88 -0.45
CA LEU A 213 -16.76 -24.06 0.60
C LEU A 213 -17.78 -22.91 0.84
N PRO A 214 -17.60 -21.63 0.44
CA PRO A 214 -18.65 -20.63 0.63
C PRO A 214 -19.64 -20.55 -0.54
N LEU A 215 -19.31 -21.11 -1.71
CA LEU A 215 -20.17 -21.06 -2.91
C LEU A 215 -21.23 -22.16 -2.96
N VAL A 216 -20.96 -23.33 -2.37
CA VAL A 216 -21.92 -24.45 -2.32
C VAL A 216 -23.08 -24.18 -1.36
N ILE A 217 -22.83 -23.42 -0.28
CA ILE A 217 -23.88 -23.06 0.69
C ILE A 217 -24.91 -22.11 0.05
N CYS A 218 -24.48 -21.23 -0.86
CA CYS A 218 -25.38 -20.31 -1.56
C CYS A 218 -26.28 -21.06 -2.58
N PHE A 219 -25.76 -22.07 -3.27
CA PHE A 219 -26.53 -22.90 -4.20
C PHE A 219 -27.51 -23.87 -3.52
N LEU A 220 -27.17 -24.40 -2.34
CA LEU A 220 -28.09 -25.27 -1.58
C LEU A 220 -29.27 -24.48 -1.01
N ILE A 221 -29.08 -23.20 -0.64
CA ILE A 221 -30.17 -22.35 -0.13
C ILE A 221 -31.15 -21.95 -1.26
N LEU A 222 -30.69 -21.82 -2.52
CA LEU A 222 -31.60 -21.54 -3.65
C LEU A 222 -32.45 -22.75 -4.07
N ASN A 223 -32.01 -23.99 -3.88
CA ASN A 223 -32.75 -25.19 -4.27
C ASN A 223 -33.76 -25.70 -3.21
N ILE A 224 -33.78 -25.12 -2.02
CA ILE A 224 -34.80 -25.44 -0.99
C ILE A 224 -36.03 -24.50 -1.12
N LEU A 225 -35.97 -23.52 -2.03
CA LEU A 225 -37.03 -22.53 -2.27
C LEU A 225 -37.66 -22.59 -3.67
N ALA A 226 -37.45 -23.68 -4.42
CA ALA A 226 -38.13 -23.96 -5.69
C ALA A 226 -39.11 -25.13 -5.55
#